data_AF-A0A7S0ELE7-F1
#
_entry.id   AF-A0A7S0ELE7-F1
#
_cell.length_a   1.000
_cell.length_b   1.000
_cell.length_c   1.000
_cell.angle_alpha   90.00
_cell.angle_beta   90.00
_cell.angle_gamma   90.00
#
_symmetry.space_group_name_H-M   'P 1'
#
loop_
_entity.id
_entity.type
_entity.pdbx_description
1 polymer ?
#
loop_
_entity_poly.entity_id
_entity_poly.type
_entity_poly.pdbx_seq_one_letter_code
_entity_poly.pdbx_strand_id
1 'polypeptide(L)'
;MTWGSSVNQIVILNLNSSAVVVLVKACLCVDLFFTFPIVIYPALEMIERALDVPNDVESVWPRNCLRFCIVCLTAFIALLIPYFALLTDIFAGLGQTLLAFVVPPLLVVKLSESSLFSPRQNSLMWTIIIFGVSACVVSTVTSIHHILKH
;
A
#
# COMPACT_ATOMS: atom_id res chain seq x y z
N MET A 1 -12.97 -27.47 -5.81
CA MET A 1 -12.27 -26.74 -4.74
C MET A 1 -10.91 -27.38 -4.58
N THR A 2 -9.89 -26.83 -5.24
CA THR A 2 -8.52 -27.31 -5.07
C THR A 2 -7.95 -26.63 -3.84
N TRP A 3 -7.63 -27.40 -2.81
CA TRP A 3 -6.87 -26.98 -1.63
C TRP A 3 -5.48 -27.61 -1.75
N GLY A 4 -4.42 -26.87 -1.43
CA GLY A 4 -3.04 -27.36 -1.50
C GLY A 4 -2.03 -26.28 -1.92
N SER A 5 -0.75 -26.65 -1.99
CA SER A 5 0.37 -25.77 -2.38
C SER A 5 0.33 -25.28 -3.84
N SER A 6 -0.59 -25.78 -4.66
CA SER A 6 -0.76 -25.41 -6.08
C SER A 6 -1.88 -24.38 -6.33
N VAL A 7 -2.42 -23.77 -5.27
CA VAL A 7 -3.50 -22.76 -5.36
C VAL A 7 -2.89 -21.39 -5.63
N ASN A 8 -3.39 -20.71 -6.67
CA ASN A 8 -2.98 -19.33 -6.97
C ASN A 8 -3.42 -18.39 -5.84
N GLN A 9 -2.60 -17.39 -5.52
CA GLN A 9 -2.92 -16.42 -4.46
C GLN A 9 -4.13 -15.54 -4.83
N ILE A 10 -4.32 -15.27 -6.12
CA ILE A 10 -5.47 -14.54 -6.63
C ILE A 10 -6.65 -15.51 -6.77
N VAL A 11 -7.69 -15.32 -5.94
CA VAL A 11 -8.84 -16.22 -5.82
C VAL A 11 -9.52 -16.52 -7.17
N ILE A 12 -9.68 -15.49 -8.03
CA ILE A 12 -10.35 -15.62 -9.34
C ILE A 12 -9.58 -16.49 -10.34
N LEU A 13 -8.28 -16.76 -10.11
CA LEU A 13 -7.47 -17.63 -10.96
C LEU A 13 -7.70 -19.13 -10.65
N ASN A 14 -8.22 -19.47 -9.47
CA ASN A 14 -8.50 -20.86 -9.10
C ASN A 14 -9.91 -21.34 -9.49
N LEU A 15 -10.75 -20.43 -9.99
CA LEU A 15 -12.10 -20.76 -10.42
C LEU A 15 -12.07 -21.36 -11.82
N ASN A 16 -12.90 -22.39 -12.04
CA ASN A 16 -13.03 -23.03 -13.35
C ASN A 16 -13.48 -22.00 -14.38
N SER A 17 -12.89 -22.03 -15.57
CA SER A 17 -13.16 -21.08 -16.65
C SER A 17 -14.60 -21.22 -17.17
N SER A 18 -15.54 -20.54 -16.52
CA SER A 18 -16.91 -20.34 -16.98
C SER A 18 -17.07 -18.92 -17.55
N ALA A 19 -18.11 -18.70 -18.37
CA ALA A 19 -18.40 -17.38 -18.94
C ALA A 19 -18.52 -16.29 -17.86
N VAL A 20 -19.09 -16.64 -16.69
CA VAL A 20 -19.21 -15.73 -15.54
C VAL A 20 -17.84 -15.35 -14.98
N VAL A 21 -16.91 -16.31 -14.86
CA VAL A 21 -15.55 -16.04 -14.36
C VAL A 21 -14.78 -15.15 -15.32
N VAL A 22 -14.95 -15.32 -16.64
CA VAL A 22 -14.35 -14.44 -17.64
C VAL A 22 -14.91 -13.02 -17.53
N LEU A 23 -16.24 -12.88 -17.37
CA LEU A 23 -16.88 -11.58 -17.16
C LEU A 23 -16.35 -10.87 -15.92
N VAL A 24 -16.24 -11.59 -14.78
CA VAL A 24 -15.69 -11.03 -13.53
C VAL A 24 -14.24 -10.60 -13.71
N LYS A 25 -13.40 -11.40 -14.40
CA LYS A 25 -12.02 -11.02 -14.73
C LYS A 25 -11.97 -9.76 -15.59
N ALA A 26 -12.83 -9.64 -16.60
CA ALA A 26 -12.89 -8.45 -17.44
C ALA A 26 -13.32 -7.21 -16.64
N CYS A 27 -14.35 -7.32 -15.81
CA CYS A 27 -14.77 -6.23 -14.92
C CYS A 27 -13.66 -5.81 -13.96
N LEU A 28 -12.91 -6.76 -13.40
CA LEU A 28 -11.77 -6.48 -12.52
C LEU A 28 -10.66 -5.74 -13.26
N CYS A 29 -10.34 -6.12 -14.50
CA CYS A 29 -9.35 -5.41 -15.31
C CYS A 29 -9.79 -3.97 -15.62
N VAL A 30 -11.08 -3.76 -15.90
CA VAL A 30 -11.64 -2.42 -16.12
C VAL A 30 -11.56 -1.57 -14.84
N ASP A 31 -11.94 -2.15 -13.70
CA ASP A 31 -11.85 -1.51 -12.39
C ASP A 31 -10.42 -1.07 -12.04
N LEU A 32 -9.45 -1.97 -12.22
CA LEU A 32 -8.02 -1.69 -11.99
C LEU A 32 -7.50 -0.59 -12.92
N PHE A 33 -7.93 -0.58 -14.18
CA PHE A 33 -7.54 0.44 -15.15
C PHE A 33 -7.99 1.84 -14.73
N PHE A 34 -9.19 1.97 -14.15
CA PHE A 34 -9.68 3.26 -13.63
C PHE A 34 -9.09 3.60 -12.26
N THR A 35 -8.90 2.62 -11.39
CA THR A 35 -8.38 2.84 -10.04
C THR A 35 -6.91 3.25 -10.05
N PHE A 36 -6.10 2.70 -10.96
CA PHE A 36 -4.66 2.97 -10.99
C PHE A 36 -4.31 4.47 -11.17
N PRO A 37 -4.83 5.21 -12.18
CA PRO A 37 -4.59 6.64 -12.31
C PRO A 37 -5.10 7.46 -11.11
N ILE A 38 -6.24 7.06 -10.55
CA ILE A 38 -6.87 7.78 -9.43
C ILE A 38 -5.98 7.72 -8.19
N VAL A 39 -5.41 6.55 -7.87
CA VAL A 39 -4.57 6.35 -6.68
C VAL A 39 -3.16 6.91 -6.89
N ILE A 40 -2.59 6.80 -8.09
CA ILE A 40 -1.21 7.22 -8.35
C ILE A 40 -1.08 8.75 -8.42
N TYR A 41 -2.12 9.46 -8.86
CA TYR A 41 -2.10 10.92 -8.99
C TYR A 41 -1.66 11.67 -7.70
N PRO A 42 -2.30 11.48 -6.53
CA PRO A 42 -1.87 12.14 -5.30
C PRO A 42 -0.47 11.70 -4.86
N ALA A 43 -0.10 10.44 -5.08
CA ALA A 43 1.24 9.94 -4.76
C ALA A 43 2.33 10.65 -5.59
N LEU A 44 2.08 10.85 -6.89
CA LEU A 44 2.96 11.59 -7.78
C LEU A 44 3.11 13.04 -7.36
N GLU A 45 2.00 13.71 -7.01
CA GLU A 45 2.04 15.09 -6.52
C GLU A 45 2.87 15.22 -5.23
N MET A 46 2.74 14.27 -4.30
CA MET A 46 3.56 14.23 -3.09
C MET A 46 5.05 14.02 -3.39
N ILE A 47 5.39 13.14 -4.33
CA ILE A 47 6.78 12.88 -4.73
C ILE A 47 7.38 14.07 -5.48
N GLU A 48 6.62 14.67 -6.42
CA GLU A 48 7.03 15.86 -7.15
C GLU A 48 7.33 17.03 -6.20
N ARG A 49 6.49 17.22 -5.17
CA ARG A 49 6.73 18.21 -4.10
C ARG A 49 7.94 17.86 -3.23
N ALA A 50 8.11 16.57 -2.87
CA ALA A 50 9.23 16.13 -2.04
C ALA A 50 10.59 16.25 -2.75
N LEU A 51 10.62 16.12 -4.08
CA LEU A 51 11.81 16.27 -4.91
C LEU A 51 12.01 17.69 -5.46
N ASP A 52 11.17 18.64 -5.03
CA ASP A 52 11.17 20.04 -5.49
C ASP A 52 11.21 20.17 -7.03
N VAL A 53 10.44 19.31 -7.71
CA VAL A 53 10.40 19.28 -9.17
C VAL A 53 9.85 20.62 -9.69
N PRO A 54 10.54 21.31 -10.60
CA PRO A 54 10.10 22.60 -11.12
C PRO A 54 8.66 22.52 -11.65
N ASN A 55 7.79 23.38 -11.11
CA ASN A 55 6.40 23.52 -11.55
C ASN A 55 6.26 24.64 -12.60
N ASP A 56 7.26 24.75 -13.47
CA ASP A 56 7.24 25.74 -14.54
C ASP A 56 6.24 25.32 -15.61
N VAL A 57 5.31 26.22 -15.93
CA VAL A 57 4.26 26.00 -16.94
C VAL A 57 4.88 25.75 -18.33
N GLU A 58 6.12 26.19 -18.53
CA GLU A 58 6.85 26.06 -19.79
C GLU A 58 7.45 24.67 -20.03
N SER A 59 7.72 23.87 -18.97
CA SER A 59 8.34 22.55 -19.13
C SER A 59 7.63 21.45 -18.34
N VAL A 60 6.67 20.78 -19.00
CA VAL A 60 5.97 19.60 -18.44
C VAL A 60 6.80 18.31 -18.51
N TRP A 61 7.91 18.34 -19.24
CA TRP A 61 8.75 17.18 -19.50
C TRP A 61 9.35 16.53 -18.25
N PRO A 62 9.97 17.25 -17.29
CA PRO A 62 10.51 16.63 -16.07
C PRO A 62 9.45 15.88 -15.27
N ARG A 63 8.23 16.43 -15.19
CA ARG A 63 7.10 15.78 -14.52
C ARG A 63 6.67 14.52 -15.26
N ASN A 64 6.56 14.58 -16.58
CA ASN A 64 6.18 13.41 -17.39
C ASN A 64 7.25 12.31 -17.35
N CYS A 65 8.54 12.66 -17.31
CA CYS A 65 9.64 11.72 -17.12
C CYS A 65 9.58 11.03 -15.75
N LEU A 66 9.34 11.79 -14.68
CA LEU A 66 9.18 11.24 -13.33
C LEU A 66 7.99 10.28 -13.27
N ARG A 67 6.84 10.68 -13.84
CA ARG A 67 5.63 9.84 -13.90
C ARG A 67 5.87 8.56 -14.68
N PHE A 68 6.48 8.67 -15.85
CA PHE A 68 6.85 7.52 -16.66
C PHE A 68 7.80 6.58 -15.90
N CYS A 69 8.82 7.13 -15.23
CA CYS A 69 9.76 6.36 -14.42
C CYS A 69 9.05 5.59 -13.30
N ILE A 70 8.12 6.23 -12.58
CA ILE A 70 7.36 5.57 -11.50
C ILE A 70 6.45 4.47 -12.05
N VAL A 71 5.75 4.72 -13.15
CA VAL A 71 4.91 3.69 -13.80
C VAL A 71 5.77 2.52 -14.28
N CYS A 72 6.91 2.79 -14.93
CA CYS A 72 7.86 1.76 -15.33
C CYS A 72 8.40 0.96 -14.13
N LEU A 73 8.71 1.63 -13.01
CA LEU A 73 9.14 0.98 -11.78
C LEU A 73 8.05 0.07 -11.22
N THR A 74 6.79 0.52 -11.21
CA THR A 74 5.66 -0.34 -10.76
C THR A 74 5.48 -1.56 -11.68
N ALA A 75 5.61 -1.39 -13.00
CA ALA A 75 5.57 -2.51 -13.94
C ALA A 75 6.75 -3.47 -13.76
N PHE A 76 7.95 -2.93 -13.50
CA PHE A 76 9.13 -3.72 -13.22
C PHE A 76 8.99 -4.57 -11.95
N ILE A 77 8.49 -3.98 -10.85
CA ILE A 77 8.20 -4.72 -9.61
C ILE A 77 7.16 -5.83 -9.86
N ALA A 78 6.11 -5.52 -10.63
CA ALA A 78 5.08 -6.50 -10.98
C ALA A 78 5.63 -7.69 -11.80
N LEU A 79 6.64 -7.47 -12.63
CA LEU A 79 7.32 -8.53 -13.38
C LEU A 79 8.32 -9.33 -12.52
N LEU A 80 8.96 -8.67 -11.56
CA LEU A 80 10.01 -9.29 -10.74
C LEU A 80 9.46 -10.18 -9.64
N ILE A 81 8.29 -9.85 -9.07
CA ILE A 81 7.71 -10.58 -7.94
C ILE A 81 6.44 -11.32 -8.38
N PRO A 82 6.51 -12.64 -8.62
CA PRO A 82 5.37 -13.43 -9.09
C PRO A 82 4.33 -13.70 -7.98
N TYR A 83 4.60 -13.32 -6.73
CA TYR A 83 3.76 -13.58 -5.56
C TYR A 83 3.08 -12.31 -5.03
N PHE A 84 1.86 -12.05 -5.52
CA PHE A 84 1.04 -10.90 -5.10
C PHE A 84 0.78 -10.81 -3.59
N ALA A 85 0.62 -11.96 -2.91
CA ALA A 85 0.34 -12.00 -1.49
C ALA A 85 1.53 -11.49 -0.65
N LEU A 86 2.77 -11.81 -1.04
CA LEU A 86 3.96 -11.32 -0.34
C LEU A 86 4.08 -9.80 -0.42
N LEU A 87 3.84 -9.23 -1.61
CA LEU A 87 3.81 -7.79 -1.78
C LEU A 87 2.73 -7.14 -0.92
N THR A 88 1.50 -7.65 -1.02
CA THR A 88 0.35 -7.10 -0.30
C THR A 88 0.54 -7.21 1.22
N ASP A 89 1.13 -8.30 1.71
CA ASP A 89 1.43 -8.50 3.13
C ASP A 89 2.44 -7.48 3.66
N ILE A 90 3.50 -7.17 2.89
CA ILE A 90 4.46 -6.12 3.27
C ILE A 90 3.80 -4.74 3.25
N PHE A 91 3.04 -4.41 2.20
CA PHE A 91 2.39 -3.09 2.09
C PHE A 91 1.33 -2.88 3.17
N ALA A 92 0.52 -3.90 3.46
CA ALA A 92 -0.46 -3.85 4.53
C ALA A 92 0.21 -3.85 5.91
N GLY A 93 1.20 -4.73 6.10
CA GLY A 93 1.90 -4.92 7.37
C GLY A 93 2.75 -3.74 7.80
N LEU A 94 3.43 -3.06 6.88
CA LEU A 94 4.23 -1.86 7.16
C LEU A 94 3.43 -0.58 6.92
N GLY A 95 2.94 -0.40 5.70
CA GLY A 95 2.32 0.85 5.26
C GLY A 95 1.01 1.11 6.00
N GLN A 96 0.06 0.17 5.89
CA GLN A 96 -1.28 0.38 6.45
C GLN A 96 -1.28 0.40 7.98
N THR A 97 -0.47 -0.43 8.66
CA THR A 97 -0.41 -0.43 10.13
C THR A 97 0.14 0.88 10.69
N LEU A 98 1.21 1.42 10.10
CA LEU A 98 1.78 2.71 10.50
C LEU A 98 0.79 3.85 10.24
N LEU A 99 0.18 3.88 9.05
CA LEU A 99 -0.80 4.91 8.71
C LEU A 99 -2.07 4.83 9.57
N ALA A 100 -2.54 3.63 9.95
CA ALA A 100 -3.78 3.46 10.70
C ALA A 100 -3.61 3.68 12.22
N PHE A 101 -2.52 3.19 12.81
CA PHE A 101 -2.34 3.18 14.26
C PHE A 101 -1.34 4.21 14.78
N VAL A 102 -0.39 4.66 13.97
CA VAL A 102 0.68 5.55 14.42
C VAL A 102 0.43 7.00 13.99
N VAL A 103 0.06 7.22 12.73
CA VAL A 103 -0.14 8.59 12.20
C VAL A 103 -1.25 9.37 12.92
N PRO A 104 -2.48 8.84 13.13
CA PRO A 104 -3.56 9.64 13.73
C PRO A 104 -3.27 10.06 15.17
N PRO A 105 -2.81 9.16 16.08
CA PRO A 105 -2.42 9.56 17.43
C PRO A 105 -1.25 10.55 17.47
N LEU A 106 -0.26 10.41 16.57
CA LEU A 106 0.84 11.37 16.50
C LEU A 106 0.38 12.77 16.07
N LEU A 107 -0.52 12.85 15.09
CA LEU A 107 -1.10 14.13 14.67
C LEU A 107 -1.85 14.79 15.81
N VAL A 108 -2.67 14.03 16.56
CA VAL A 108 -3.41 14.55 17.71
C VAL A 108 -2.46 15.06 18.80
N VAL A 109 -1.41 14.32 19.15
CA VAL A 109 -0.43 14.74 20.16
C VAL A 109 0.41 15.95 19.71
N LYS A 110 0.70 16.08 18.42
CA LYS A 110 1.47 17.21 17.87
C LYS A 110 0.65 18.48 17.69
N LEU A 111 -0.63 18.34 17.34
CA LEU A 111 -1.49 19.47 17.01
C LEU A 111 -2.26 20.01 18.23
N SER A 112 -2.55 19.16 19.22
CA SER A 112 -3.26 19.56 20.43
C SER A 112 -2.29 19.98 21.54
N GLU A 113 -2.60 21.08 22.19
CA GLU A 113 -1.86 21.51 23.37
C GLU A 113 -1.96 20.45 24.47
N SER A 114 -0.82 20.10 25.07
CA SER A 114 -0.70 19.04 26.08
C SER A 114 -1.57 19.25 27.33
N SER A 115 -2.10 20.46 27.52
CA SER A 115 -2.97 20.87 28.61
C SER A 115 -4.45 20.46 28.42
N LEU A 116 -4.87 20.10 27.20
CA LEU A 116 -6.27 19.81 26.87
C LEU A 116 -6.69 18.35 27.11
N PHE A 117 -5.73 17.44 27.30
CA PHE A 117 -6.03 16.02 27.42
C PHE A 117 -6.21 15.55 28.86
N SER A 118 -7.26 14.78 29.08
CA SER A 118 -7.36 13.96 30.28
C SER A 118 -6.22 12.94 30.31
N PRO A 119 -5.59 12.64 31.47
CA PRO A 119 -4.51 11.66 31.57
C PRO A 119 -4.89 10.28 31.01
N ARG A 120 -6.18 9.93 31.05
CA ARG A 120 -6.71 8.70 30.46
C ARG A 120 -6.60 8.69 28.92
N GLN A 121 -6.87 9.81 28.26
CA GLN A 121 -6.81 9.91 26.80
C GLN A 121 -5.36 9.85 26.31
N ASN A 122 -4.44 10.53 27.00
CA ASN A 122 -3.02 10.46 26.69
C ASN A 122 -2.49 9.03 26.80
N SER A 123 -2.84 8.31 27.87
CA SER A 123 -2.46 6.89 28.04
C SER A 123 -2.99 6.01 26.90
N LEU A 124 -4.26 6.18 26.50
CA LEU A 124 -4.84 5.42 25.40
C LEU A 124 -4.11 5.66 24.06
N MET A 125 -3.75 6.91 23.76
CA MET A 125 -2.99 7.23 22.53
C MET A 125 -1.64 6.53 22.49
N TRP A 126 -0.89 6.55 23.59
CA TRP A 126 0.38 5.81 23.68
C TRP A 126 0.21 4.30 23.54
N THR A 127 -0.85 3.72 24.13
CA THR A 127 -1.12 2.28 23.96
C THR A 127 -1.42 1.89 22.51
N ILE A 128 -2.16 2.72 21.77
CA ILE A 128 -2.48 2.48 20.36
C ILE A 128 -1.20 2.55 19.51
N ILE A 129 -0.32 3.51 19.76
CA ILE A 129 0.96 3.63 19.06
C ILE A 129 1.83 2.39 19.32
N ILE A 130 1.99 1.99 20.60
CA ILE A 130 2.80 0.82 20.96
C ILE A 130 2.26 -0.44 20.30
N PHE A 131 0.93 -0.62 20.34
CA PHE A 131 0.27 -1.74 19.66
C PHE A 131 0.54 -1.72 18.16
N GLY A 132 0.36 -0.57 17.49
CA GLY A 132 0.64 -0.40 16.07
C GLY A 132 2.08 -0.73 15.68
N VAL A 133 3.05 -0.27 16.48
CA VAL A 133 4.47 -0.58 16.27
C VAL A 133 4.74 -2.08 16.47
N SER A 134 4.19 -2.71 17.50
CA SER A 134 4.35 -4.15 17.71
C SER A 134 3.75 -4.98 16.57
N ALA A 135 2.57 -4.60 16.08
CA ALA A 135 1.90 -5.25 14.95
C ALA A 135 2.74 -5.11 13.67
N CYS A 136 3.28 -3.92 13.40
CA CYS A 136 4.19 -3.65 12.30
C CYS A 136 5.44 -4.54 12.35
N VAL A 137 6.08 -4.68 13.52
CA VAL A 137 7.25 -5.54 13.71
C VAL A 137 6.91 -7.01 13.46
N VAL A 138 5.81 -7.49 14.04
CA VAL A 138 5.35 -8.87 13.86
C VAL A 138 5.09 -9.15 12.37
N SER A 139 4.33 -8.29 11.70
CA SER A 139 4.06 -8.41 10.25
C SER A 139 5.34 -8.44 9.43
N THR A 140 6.30 -7.57 9.72
CA THR A 140 7.58 -7.52 8.99
C THR A 140 8.36 -8.82 9.16
N VAL A 141 8.45 -9.34 10.39
CA VAL A 141 9.15 -10.60 10.67
C VAL A 141 8.46 -11.77 9.98
N THR A 142 7.12 -11.82 9.97
CA THR A 142 6.38 -12.87 9.28
C THR A 142 6.56 -12.81 7.77
N SER A 143 6.52 -11.62 7.15
CA SER A 143 6.71 -11.48 5.71
C SER A 143 8.13 -11.85 5.29
N ILE A 144 9.16 -11.41 6.04
CA ILE A 144 10.57 -11.78 5.76
C ILE A 144 10.78 -13.28 5.90
N HIS A 145 10.25 -13.89 6.97
CA HIS A 145 10.34 -15.34 7.14
C HIS A 145 9.66 -16.11 5.98
N HIS A 146 8.55 -15.59 5.46
CA HIS A 146 7.87 -16.18 4.31
C HIS A 146 8.65 -16.00 2.99
N ILE A 147 9.43 -14.93 2.86
CA ILE A 147 10.33 -14.72 1.71
C ILE A 147 11.54 -15.65 1.78
N LEU A 148 12.15 -15.83 2.96
CA LEU A 148 13.37 -16.62 3.14
C LEU A 148 13.16 -18.14 3.02
N LYS A 149 11.93 -18.62 3.18
CA LYS A 149 11.58 -20.05 3.08
C LYS A 149 11.20 -20.48 1.65
N HIS A 150 11.11 -19.53 0.72
CA HIS A 150 10.90 -19.76 -0.70
C HIS A 150 12.19 -19.54 -1.48
#